data_AF-A0A973BUQ8-F1
#
_entry.id   AF-A0A973BUQ8-F1
#
_cell.length_a   1.000
_cell.length_b   1.000
_cell.length_c   1.000
_cell.angle_alpha   90.00
_cell.angle_beta   90.00
_cell.angle_gamma   90.00
#
_symmetry.space_group_name_H-M   'P 1'
#
loop_
_entity.id
_entity.type
_entity.pdbx_description
1 polymer ?
#
loop_
_entity_poly.entity_id
_entity_poly.type
_entity_poly.pdbx_seq_one_letter_code
_entity_poly.pdbx_strand_id
1 'polypeptide(L)'
;MTLQLARAATAHDWSAIHAEVRSADGVIVDGLLDTSVVDELNAAVDRSLAEHTDAGRAETGSELSDRFLGARTIRLHGLLDKIPSTEGLLAHPELVAWAEASTSARAASVLLSAGELIEIRSGEPAQLPHRDSDSWPAMPIGDTPVVVNAIVALDEVTLHNGATYAWRRDDRLLRERRPWRVPHVVTAHCALARNCRQNVRIAHGIPGISVERAGS
;
A
#
# COMPACT_ATOMS: atom_id res chain seq x y z
N MET A 1 -11.78 -19.17 5.78
CA MET A 1 -12.63 -18.75 4.65
C MET A 1 -11.96 -17.54 4.06
N THR A 2 -11.49 -17.59 2.80
CA THR A 2 -10.81 -16.43 2.20
C THR A 2 -11.84 -15.34 1.98
N LEU A 3 -11.66 -14.17 2.61
CA LEU A 3 -12.50 -13.02 2.32
C LEU A 3 -12.08 -12.45 0.97
N GLN A 4 -13.03 -12.32 0.04
CA GLN A 4 -12.84 -11.54 -1.16
C GLN A 4 -13.22 -10.09 -0.85
N LEU A 5 -12.32 -9.15 -1.11
CA LEU A 5 -12.63 -7.72 -0.96
C LEU A 5 -13.73 -7.33 -1.96
N ALA A 6 -14.62 -6.42 -1.55
CA ALA A 6 -15.58 -5.81 -2.46
C ALA A 6 -14.84 -5.03 -3.55
N ARG A 7 -15.43 -4.97 -4.75
CA ARG A 7 -14.91 -4.16 -5.87
C ARG A 7 -15.85 -2.98 -6.12
N ALA A 8 -15.31 -1.77 -6.03
CA ALA A 8 -15.99 -0.55 -6.44
C ALA A 8 -15.71 -0.31 -7.93
N ALA A 9 -16.73 -0.54 -8.77
CA ALA A 9 -16.62 -0.52 -10.24
C ALA A 9 -17.02 0.82 -10.89
N THR A 10 -17.26 1.86 -10.09
CA THR A 10 -17.86 3.13 -10.53
C THR A 10 -16.96 4.31 -10.20
N ALA A 11 -16.95 5.30 -11.10
CA ALA A 11 -16.21 6.55 -10.99
C ALA A 11 -16.33 7.20 -9.60
N HIS A 12 -15.26 7.10 -8.82
CA HIS A 12 -14.89 8.01 -7.74
C HIS A 12 -15.97 8.34 -6.68
N ASP A 13 -16.87 7.41 -6.34
CA ASP A 13 -17.71 7.54 -5.13
C ASP A 13 -16.88 7.23 -3.88
N TRP A 14 -16.08 8.23 -3.48
CA TRP A 14 -15.22 8.14 -2.30
C TRP A 14 -15.99 8.02 -0.98
N SER A 15 -17.29 8.36 -0.96
CA SER A 15 -18.14 8.14 0.21
C SER A 15 -18.45 6.66 0.38
N ALA A 16 -18.87 5.99 -0.70
CA ALA A 16 -19.08 4.54 -0.71
C ALA A 16 -17.79 3.76 -0.46
N ILE A 17 -16.67 4.16 -1.09
CA ILE A 17 -15.33 3.57 -0.87
C ILE A 17 -14.93 3.69 0.61
N HIS A 18 -15.07 4.87 1.22
CA HIS A 18 -14.76 5.07 2.63
C HIS A 18 -15.68 4.24 3.56
N ALA A 19 -16.98 4.15 3.26
CA ALA A 19 -17.92 3.33 4.03
C ALA A 19 -17.58 1.83 3.95
N GLU A 20 -17.25 1.31 2.76
CA GLU A 20 -16.84 -0.07 2.56
C GLU A 20 -15.55 -0.38 3.34
N VAL A 21 -14.52 0.45 3.18
CA VAL A 21 -13.25 0.35 3.92
C VAL A 21 -13.49 0.30 5.44
N ARG A 22 -14.39 1.13 5.98
CA ARG A 22 -14.71 1.14 7.41
C ARG A 22 -15.45 -0.12 7.89
N SER A 23 -16.11 -0.86 7.02
CA SER A 23 -16.89 -2.07 7.35
C SER A 23 -16.16 -3.39 7.03
N ALA A 24 -15.22 -3.34 6.08
CA ALA A 24 -14.51 -4.50 5.54
C ALA A 24 -12.99 -4.48 5.73
N ASP A 25 -12.44 -3.41 6.33
CA ASP A 25 -11.01 -3.13 6.49
C ASP A 25 -10.24 -2.99 5.14
N GLY A 26 -10.95 -3.00 4.00
CA GLY A 26 -10.39 -2.76 2.67
C GLY A 26 -11.42 -2.86 1.55
N VAL A 27 -11.06 -2.37 0.37
CA VAL A 27 -11.85 -2.42 -0.87
C VAL A 27 -10.90 -2.46 -2.06
N ILE A 28 -11.35 -2.99 -3.20
CA ILE A 28 -10.68 -2.85 -4.50
C ILE A 28 -11.35 -1.73 -5.28
N VAL A 29 -10.60 -0.67 -5.63
CA VAL A 29 -11.07 0.39 -6.54
C VAL A 29 -10.59 0.07 -7.95
N ASP A 30 -11.54 -0.04 -8.87
CA ASP A 30 -11.29 -0.36 -10.26
C ASP A 30 -11.12 0.93 -11.08
N GLY A 31 -10.02 1.06 -11.84
CA GLY A 31 -9.80 2.19 -12.76
C GLY A 31 -9.37 3.52 -12.11
N LEU A 32 -8.60 3.47 -11.01
CA LEU A 32 -8.03 4.69 -10.38
C LEU A 32 -7.14 5.50 -11.35
N LEU A 33 -6.39 4.81 -12.22
CA LEU A 33 -5.51 5.41 -13.22
C LEU A 33 -5.93 4.97 -14.63
N ASP A 34 -5.83 5.88 -15.59
CA ASP A 34 -5.92 5.53 -17.02
C ASP A 34 -4.76 4.61 -17.43
N THR A 35 -5.02 3.72 -18.39
CA THR A 35 -4.01 2.74 -18.85
C THR A 35 -2.77 3.41 -19.44
N SER A 36 -2.92 4.58 -20.09
CA SER A 36 -1.79 5.37 -20.60
C SER A 36 -0.89 5.89 -19.47
N VAL A 37 -1.47 6.32 -18.34
CA VAL A 37 -0.70 6.75 -17.16
C VAL A 37 0.06 5.56 -16.56
N VAL A 38 -0.55 4.38 -16.53
CA VAL A 38 0.12 3.14 -16.08
C VAL A 38 1.28 2.75 -17.02
N ASP A 39 1.09 2.86 -18.34
CA ASP A 39 2.16 2.58 -19.32
C ASP A 39 3.32 3.60 -19.21
N GLU A 40 3.02 4.89 -19.05
CA GLU A 40 4.02 5.96 -18.85
C GLU A 40 4.82 5.77 -17.55
N LEU A 41 4.13 5.46 -16.44
CA LEU A 41 4.77 5.14 -15.15
C LEU A 41 5.66 3.90 -15.28
N ASN A 42 5.20 2.83 -15.93
CA ASN A 42 6.02 1.64 -16.17
C ASN A 42 7.27 1.94 -17.00
N ALA A 43 7.15 2.77 -18.03
CA ALA A 43 8.29 3.18 -18.85
C ALA A 43 9.30 4.04 -18.04
N ALA A 44 8.83 4.86 -17.09
CA ALA A 44 9.68 5.62 -16.19
C ALA A 44 10.39 4.74 -15.15
N VAL A 45 9.66 3.76 -14.59
CA VAL A 45 10.20 2.70 -13.72
C VAL A 45 11.28 1.89 -14.44
N ASP A 46 11.00 1.43 -15.66
CA ASP A 46 11.95 0.65 -16.48
C ASP A 46 13.27 1.41 -16.70
N ARG A 47 13.21 2.71 -17.00
CA ARG A 47 14.41 3.57 -17.13
C ARG A 47 15.17 3.69 -15.82
N SER A 48 14.49 4.03 -14.73
CA SER A 48 15.11 4.23 -13.41
C SER A 48 15.82 2.96 -12.91
N LEU A 49 15.21 1.79 -13.11
CA LEU A 49 15.80 0.48 -12.76
C LEU A 49 16.95 0.06 -13.68
N ALA A 50 16.94 0.46 -14.96
CA ALA A 50 18.05 0.22 -15.88
C ALA A 50 19.28 1.07 -15.53
N GLU A 51 19.06 2.28 -15.03
CA GLU A 51 20.12 3.18 -14.56
C GLU A 51 20.68 2.77 -13.18
N HIS A 52 19.87 2.13 -12.32
CA HIS A 52 20.21 1.80 -10.93
C HIS A 52 20.04 0.30 -10.62
N THR A 53 20.82 -0.55 -11.29
CA THR A 53 20.65 -2.03 -11.28
C THR A 53 20.90 -2.75 -9.94
N ASP A 54 21.43 -2.05 -8.94
CA ASP A 54 21.65 -2.48 -7.57
C ASP A 54 20.66 -1.88 -6.56
N ALA A 55 19.84 -0.91 -6.97
CA ALA A 55 18.92 -0.22 -6.07
C ALA A 55 17.76 -1.13 -5.60
N GLY A 56 17.33 -0.87 -4.35
CA GLY A 56 16.11 -1.43 -3.77
C GLY A 56 16.18 -2.91 -3.38
N ARG A 57 17.36 -3.51 -3.28
CA ARG A 57 17.53 -4.88 -2.78
C ARG A 57 17.33 -4.96 -1.26
N ALA A 58 16.84 -6.11 -0.80
CA ALA A 58 16.72 -6.45 0.62
C ALA A 58 18.10 -6.77 1.25
N GLU A 59 18.93 -5.73 1.42
CA GLU A 59 20.28 -5.81 1.97
C GLU A 59 20.41 -4.89 3.20
N THR A 60 19.48 -5.01 4.15
CA THR A 60 19.41 -4.15 5.36
C THR A 60 20.41 -4.55 6.45
N GLY A 61 21.03 -5.73 6.34
CA GLY A 61 21.94 -6.28 7.36
C GLY A 61 21.21 -6.96 8.53
N SER A 62 19.92 -7.29 8.35
CA SER A 62 19.07 -7.94 9.36
C SER A 62 18.35 -9.11 8.70
N GLU A 63 18.72 -10.34 9.04
CA GLU A 63 18.16 -11.56 8.43
C GLU A 63 16.62 -11.59 8.48
N LEU A 64 16.02 -11.13 9.58
CA LEU A 64 14.56 -11.05 9.73
C LEU A 64 13.93 -10.00 8.80
N SER A 65 14.59 -8.85 8.64
CA SER A 65 14.14 -7.78 7.75
C SER A 65 14.31 -8.16 6.28
N ASP A 66 15.46 -8.74 5.93
CA ASP A 66 15.81 -9.12 4.56
C ASP A 66 14.91 -10.27 4.07
N ARG A 67 14.61 -11.24 4.96
CA ARG A 67 13.61 -12.29 4.71
C ARG A 67 12.18 -11.75 4.56
N PHE A 68 11.84 -10.68 5.25
CA PHE A 68 10.52 -10.04 5.15
C PHE A 68 10.38 -9.20 3.87
N LEU A 69 11.43 -8.47 3.50
CA LEU A 69 11.45 -7.60 2.31
C LEU A 69 11.53 -8.39 1.01
N GLY A 70 12.19 -9.55 1.02
CA GLY A 70 12.26 -10.49 -0.10
C GLY A 70 13.53 -10.35 -0.93
N ALA A 71 14.21 -11.47 -1.18
CA ALA A 71 15.51 -11.49 -1.88
C ALA A 71 15.38 -11.33 -3.41
N ARG A 72 14.15 -11.34 -3.92
CA ARG A 72 13.78 -11.19 -5.34
C ARG A 72 12.81 -10.02 -5.55
N THR A 73 12.65 -9.17 -4.55
CA THR A 73 11.81 -7.99 -4.57
C THR A 73 12.70 -6.75 -4.68
N ILE A 74 12.36 -5.84 -5.59
CA ILE A 74 12.93 -4.49 -5.58
C ILE A 74 11.97 -3.58 -4.84
N ARG A 75 12.48 -2.82 -3.87
CA ARG A 75 11.74 -1.78 -3.14
C ARG A 75 12.47 -0.44 -3.25
N LEU A 76 11.94 0.49 -4.04
CA LEU A 76 12.47 1.86 -4.14
C LEU A 76 11.67 2.80 -3.26
N HIS A 77 12.37 3.59 -2.44
CA HIS A 77 11.84 4.73 -1.72
C HIS A 77 12.33 6.04 -2.36
N GLY A 78 11.76 7.18 -1.96
CA GLY A 78 12.16 8.48 -2.50
C GLY A 78 11.79 8.65 -3.96
N LEU A 79 10.61 8.15 -4.36
CA LEU A 79 10.22 8.07 -5.78
C LEU A 79 10.20 9.42 -6.50
N LEU A 80 9.90 10.54 -5.81
CA LEU A 80 9.92 11.87 -6.43
C LEU A 80 11.33 12.26 -6.94
N ASP A 81 12.39 11.77 -6.30
CA ASP A 81 13.79 11.97 -6.69
C ASP A 81 14.19 11.03 -7.84
N LYS A 82 13.73 9.77 -7.80
CA LYS A 82 14.20 8.70 -8.70
C LYS A 82 13.34 8.49 -9.95
N ILE A 83 12.07 8.87 -9.86
CA ILE A 83 11.01 8.70 -10.84
C ILE A 83 10.02 9.88 -10.70
N PRO A 84 10.39 11.12 -11.10
CA PRO A 84 9.57 12.30 -10.85
C PRO A 84 8.13 12.23 -11.37
N SER A 85 7.85 11.44 -12.41
CA SER A 85 6.50 11.18 -12.93
C SER A 85 5.56 10.48 -11.93
N THR A 86 6.07 10.00 -10.78
CA THR A 86 5.24 9.48 -9.69
C THR A 86 4.53 10.56 -8.88
N GLU A 87 4.82 11.85 -9.07
CA GLU A 87 4.21 12.98 -8.35
C GLU A 87 2.67 12.92 -8.34
N GLY A 88 2.05 12.82 -9.52
CA GLY A 88 0.59 12.78 -9.65
C GLY A 88 -0.08 11.55 -9.00
N LEU A 89 0.68 10.46 -8.81
CA LEU A 89 0.23 9.26 -8.10
C LEU A 89 0.38 9.41 -6.58
N LEU A 90 1.52 9.92 -6.12
CA LEU A 90 1.79 10.13 -4.69
C LEU A 90 0.95 11.25 -4.07
N ALA A 91 0.61 12.27 -4.86
CA ALA A 91 -0.24 13.40 -4.50
C ALA A 91 -1.65 13.31 -5.11
N HIS A 92 -2.12 12.10 -5.47
CA HIS A 92 -3.42 11.91 -6.10
C HIS A 92 -4.54 12.53 -5.24
N PRO A 93 -5.25 13.59 -5.70
CA PRO A 93 -6.05 14.44 -4.81
C PRO A 93 -7.11 13.69 -4.00
N GLU A 94 -7.70 12.67 -4.62
CA GLU A 94 -8.75 11.87 -3.98
C GLU A 94 -8.22 10.88 -2.95
N LEU A 95 -7.00 10.35 -3.14
CA LEU A 95 -6.35 9.49 -2.16
C LEU A 95 -5.93 10.31 -0.93
N VAL A 96 -5.48 11.55 -1.14
CA VAL A 96 -5.16 12.49 -0.05
C VAL A 96 -6.44 12.83 0.73
N ALA A 97 -7.52 13.25 0.04
CA ALA A 97 -8.80 13.57 0.68
C ALA A 97 -9.42 12.37 1.41
N TRP A 98 -9.29 11.15 0.86
CA TRP A 98 -9.71 9.91 1.53
C TRP A 98 -8.86 9.61 2.77
N ALA A 99 -7.56 9.84 2.73
CA ALA A 99 -6.67 9.63 3.88
C ALA A 99 -6.95 10.63 5.01
N GLU A 100 -7.18 11.90 4.68
CA GLU A 100 -7.63 12.94 5.62
C GLU A 100 -8.97 12.54 6.26
N ALA A 101 -9.98 12.19 5.46
CA ALA A 101 -11.28 11.75 5.97
C ALA A 101 -11.15 10.53 6.90
N SER A 102 -10.36 9.54 6.51
CA SER A 102 -10.14 8.30 7.27
C SER A 102 -9.43 8.51 8.61
N THR A 103 -8.55 9.52 8.71
CA THR A 103 -7.73 9.79 9.90
C THR A 103 -8.21 10.99 10.74
N SER A 104 -9.17 11.77 10.24
CA SER A 104 -9.71 13.02 10.81
C SER A 104 -10.06 12.99 12.30
N ALA A 105 -10.50 11.85 12.85
CA ALA A 105 -10.79 11.70 14.28
C ALA A 105 -9.53 11.56 15.17
N ARG A 106 -8.32 11.57 14.58
CA ARG A 106 -7.01 11.47 15.24
C ARG A 106 -5.97 12.47 14.73
N ALA A 107 -6.17 13.04 13.54
CA ALA A 107 -5.21 13.90 12.86
C ALA A 107 -5.88 15.17 12.33
N ALA A 108 -5.18 16.31 12.39
CA ALA A 108 -5.59 17.54 11.72
C ALA A 108 -5.17 17.56 10.23
N SER A 109 -4.13 16.82 9.88
CA SER A 109 -3.61 16.67 8.52
C SER A 109 -2.82 15.36 8.36
N VAL A 110 -2.64 14.92 7.12
CA VAL A 110 -1.83 13.75 6.75
C VAL A 110 -0.54 14.16 6.04
N LEU A 111 0.49 13.33 6.16
CA LEU A 111 1.76 13.45 5.45
C LEU A 111 2.07 12.13 4.76
N LEU A 112 2.71 12.12 3.60
CA LEU A 112 3.25 10.88 3.04
C LEU A 112 4.44 10.40 3.89
N SER A 113 4.28 9.32 4.65
CA SER A 113 5.37 8.71 5.44
C SER A 113 6.25 7.77 4.61
N ALA A 114 5.66 7.08 3.62
CA ALA A 114 6.41 6.32 2.63
C ALA A 114 5.66 6.31 1.29
N GLY A 115 6.39 6.63 0.22
CA GLY A 115 6.01 6.32 -1.16
C GLY A 115 6.99 5.28 -1.69
N GLU A 116 6.50 4.08 -1.98
CA GLU A 116 7.34 2.94 -2.36
C GLU A 116 6.93 2.36 -3.72
N LEU A 117 7.91 2.05 -4.57
CA LEU A 117 7.72 1.14 -5.70
C LEU A 117 8.16 -0.24 -5.25
N ILE A 118 7.31 -1.23 -5.42
CA ILE A 118 7.57 -2.63 -5.09
C ILE A 118 7.47 -3.44 -6.39
N GLU A 119 8.57 -4.03 -6.87
CA GLU A 119 8.58 -5.01 -7.97
C GLU A 119 8.88 -6.41 -7.39
N ILE A 120 7.84 -7.22 -7.22
CA ILE A 120 7.95 -8.63 -6.78
C ILE A 120 8.26 -9.49 -8.01
N ARG A 121 9.41 -10.18 -8.01
CA ARG A 121 9.84 -11.01 -9.15
C ARG A 121 9.51 -12.48 -8.93
N SER A 122 9.28 -13.18 -10.04
CA SER A 122 9.01 -14.63 -10.07
C SER A 122 9.95 -15.42 -9.15
N GLY A 123 9.36 -16.21 -8.24
CA GLY A 123 10.08 -17.05 -7.26
C GLY A 123 10.20 -16.48 -5.84
N GLU A 124 9.71 -15.26 -5.58
CA GLU A 124 9.59 -14.75 -4.20
C GLU A 124 8.47 -15.50 -3.42
N PRO A 125 8.69 -15.92 -2.15
CA PRO A 125 7.63 -16.41 -1.29
C PRO A 125 6.69 -15.29 -0.81
N ALA A 126 5.47 -15.66 -0.41
CA ALA A 126 4.55 -14.72 0.24
C ALA A 126 5.13 -14.19 1.56
N GLN A 127 4.95 -12.89 1.81
CA GLN A 127 5.34 -12.26 3.08
C GLN A 127 4.58 -12.86 4.26
N LEU A 128 5.19 -12.76 5.45
CA LEU A 128 4.51 -13.10 6.70
C LEU A 128 3.35 -12.10 6.96
N PRO A 129 2.17 -12.55 7.45
CA PRO A 129 1.10 -11.64 7.84
C PRO A 129 1.56 -10.64 8.91
N HIS A 130 1.29 -9.35 8.68
CA HIS A 130 1.76 -8.22 9.48
C HIS A 130 0.75 -7.05 9.43
N ARG A 131 1.03 -5.95 10.12
CA ARG A 131 0.38 -4.65 9.89
C ARG A 131 1.43 -3.59 9.58
N ASP A 132 1.09 -2.68 8.69
CA ASP A 132 1.94 -1.52 8.40
C ASP A 132 2.03 -0.56 9.61
N SER A 133 1.01 -0.57 10.49
CA SER A 133 1.02 0.17 11.75
C SER A 133 2.03 -0.36 12.77
N ASP A 134 2.58 -1.57 12.61
CA ASP A 134 3.60 -2.12 13.52
C ASP A 134 4.91 -1.30 13.47
N SER A 135 5.12 -0.49 12.43
CA SER A 135 6.17 0.54 12.35
C SER A 135 6.04 1.67 13.38
N TRP A 136 4.86 1.84 13.99
CA TRP A 136 4.61 2.81 15.08
C TRP A 136 4.15 2.09 16.37
N PRO A 137 5.01 1.29 17.01
CA PRO A 137 4.60 0.38 18.11
C PRO A 137 4.11 1.09 19.38
N ALA A 138 4.36 2.40 19.51
CA ALA A 138 3.87 3.23 20.61
C ALA A 138 2.46 3.81 20.38
N MET A 139 1.90 3.71 19.16
CA MET A 139 0.61 4.32 18.82
C MET A 139 -0.58 3.47 19.31
N PRO A 140 -1.64 4.10 19.85
CA PRO A 140 -2.78 3.38 20.39
C PRO A 140 -3.62 2.75 19.28
N ILE A 141 -3.89 1.46 19.44
CA ILE A 141 -4.63 0.67 18.47
C ILE A 141 -6.13 0.74 18.81
N GLY A 142 -6.95 1.26 17.90
CA GLY A 142 -8.40 1.41 18.05
C GLY A 142 -9.05 2.04 16.80
N ASP A 143 -10.37 2.19 16.76
CA ASP A 143 -11.14 2.15 15.50
C ASP A 143 -10.81 3.14 14.37
N THR A 144 -10.22 4.30 14.66
CA THR A 144 -9.70 5.22 13.63
C THR A 144 -8.26 4.83 13.23
N PRO A 145 -7.93 4.63 11.95
CA PRO A 145 -6.55 4.35 11.55
C PRO A 145 -5.57 5.42 12.02
N VAL A 146 -4.37 4.98 12.43
CA VAL A 146 -3.18 5.84 12.61
C VAL A 146 -2.41 5.98 11.29
N VAL A 147 -2.61 5.01 10.40
CA VAL A 147 -2.04 4.86 9.07
C VAL A 147 -3.12 4.23 8.22
N VAL A 148 -3.27 4.70 6.98
CA VAL A 148 -4.07 4.05 5.92
C VAL A 148 -3.13 3.68 4.78
N ASN A 149 -3.52 2.76 3.91
CA ASN A 149 -2.68 2.39 2.78
C ASN A 149 -3.44 2.36 1.46
N ALA A 150 -2.85 3.01 0.45
CA ALA A 150 -3.22 2.88 -0.94
C ALA A 150 -2.19 1.99 -1.64
N ILE A 151 -2.64 0.85 -2.17
CA ILE A 151 -1.84 -0.09 -2.98
C ILE A 151 -2.32 0.06 -4.41
N VAL A 152 -1.54 0.71 -5.27
CA VAL A 152 -1.89 0.94 -6.68
C VAL A 152 -1.10 -0.01 -7.57
N ALA A 153 -1.80 -0.92 -8.24
CA ALA A 153 -1.19 -1.87 -9.15
C ALA A 153 -0.76 -1.17 -10.46
N LEU A 154 0.49 -1.42 -10.88
CA LEU A 154 1.05 -0.99 -12.17
C LEU A 154 1.16 -2.15 -13.17
N ASP A 155 0.85 -3.38 -12.77
CA ASP A 155 0.68 -4.54 -13.66
C ASP A 155 -0.56 -5.33 -13.20
N GLU A 156 -0.98 -6.35 -13.95
CA GLU A 156 -2.05 -7.25 -13.57
C GLU A 156 -1.69 -8.04 -12.31
N VAL A 157 -2.55 -7.98 -11.29
CA VAL A 157 -2.36 -8.65 -10.01
C VAL A 157 -3.28 -9.86 -9.92
N THR A 158 -2.68 -11.06 -9.80
CA THR A 158 -3.37 -12.36 -9.80
C THR A 158 -2.93 -13.21 -8.62
N LEU A 159 -3.71 -14.22 -8.24
CA LEU A 159 -3.31 -15.20 -7.23
C LEU A 159 -2.01 -15.96 -7.59
N HIS A 160 -1.65 -16.01 -8.87
CA HIS A 160 -0.46 -16.72 -9.34
C HIS A 160 0.83 -15.89 -9.24
N ASN A 161 0.78 -14.60 -9.57
CA ASN A 161 1.95 -13.71 -9.57
C ASN A 161 2.13 -12.90 -8.27
N GLY A 162 1.29 -13.12 -7.25
CA GLY A 162 1.50 -12.61 -5.89
C GLY A 162 0.50 -11.55 -5.42
N ALA A 163 -0.79 -11.71 -5.74
CA ALA A 163 -1.84 -10.85 -5.20
C ALA A 163 -1.78 -10.73 -3.68
N THR A 164 -1.89 -9.50 -3.19
CA THR A 164 -1.90 -9.17 -1.77
C THR A 164 -3.08 -9.87 -1.08
N TYR A 165 -2.77 -10.57 0.01
CA TYR A 165 -3.76 -11.13 0.91
C TYR A 165 -4.12 -10.11 1.98
N ALA A 166 -5.41 -9.83 2.16
CA ALA A 166 -5.92 -8.98 3.22
C ALA A 166 -6.69 -9.81 4.26
N TRP A 167 -6.63 -9.40 5.52
CA TRP A 167 -7.33 -10.04 6.63
C TRP A 167 -8.17 -9.01 7.38
N ARG A 168 -9.39 -9.40 7.79
CA ARG A 168 -10.24 -8.54 8.62
C ARG A 168 -9.66 -8.38 10.02
N ARG A 169 -9.95 -7.24 10.63
CA ARG A 169 -9.63 -6.88 12.03
C ARG A 169 -10.13 -7.91 13.06
N ASP A 170 -11.19 -8.64 12.75
CA ASP A 170 -11.82 -9.60 13.65
C ASP A 170 -11.39 -11.07 13.45
N ASP A 171 -10.53 -11.37 12.45
CA ASP A 171 -10.06 -12.74 12.20
C ASP A 171 -9.32 -13.32 13.42
N ARG A 172 -9.76 -14.50 13.86
CA ARG A 172 -9.21 -15.22 15.02
C ARG A 172 -7.75 -15.64 14.83
N LEU A 173 -7.31 -15.90 13.59
CA LEU A 173 -5.92 -16.29 13.30
C LEU A 173 -4.92 -15.16 13.63
N LEU A 174 -5.36 -13.91 13.59
CA LEU A 174 -4.59 -12.74 14.03
C LEU A 174 -4.68 -12.53 15.56
N ARG A 175 -5.78 -12.94 16.19
CA ARG A 175 -5.99 -12.77 17.65
C ARG A 175 -5.20 -13.77 18.51
N GLU A 176 -4.98 -14.97 18.00
CA GLU A 176 -4.41 -16.09 18.77
C GLU A 176 -2.88 -16.20 18.67
N ARG A 177 -2.24 -15.52 17.69
CA ARG A 177 -0.77 -15.45 17.55
C ARG A 177 -0.18 -14.28 18.35
N ARG A 178 0.08 -14.49 19.64
CA ARG A 178 0.83 -13.52 20.50
C ARG A 178 2.34 -13.55 20.19
N PRO A 179 3.11 -12.45 20.36
CA PRO A 179 2.83 -11.29 21.21
C PRO A 179 2.16 -10.07 20.54
N TRP A 180 2.12 -9.98 19.22
CA TRP A 180 1.62 -8.79 18.51
C TRP A 180 0.09 -8.69 18.60
N ARG A 181 -0.42 -7.69 19.34
CA ARG A 181 -1.86 -7.50 19.53
C ARG A 181 -2.46 -6.75 18.33
N VAL A 182 -3.07 -7.51 17.42
CA VAL A 182 -3.67 -7.03 16.16
C VAL A 182 -5.08 -6.49 16.42
N PRO A 183 -5.31 -5.16 16.27
CA PRO A 183 -6.11 -4.73 15.11
C PRO A 183 -5.47 -3.70 14.15
N HIS A 184 -6.19 -3.45 13.04
CA HIS A 184 -5.96 -2.53 11.91
C HIS A 184 -4.88 -2.92 10.89
N VAL A 185 -5.37 -3.47 9.79
CA VAL A 185 -4.90 -3.14 8.44
C VAL A 185 -6.05 -2.35 7.82
N VAL A 186 -5.79 -1.23 7.14
CA VAL A 186 -6.78 -0.50 6.33
C VAL A 186 -6.15 -0.35 4.95
N THR A 187 -6.53 -1.21 4.01
CA THR A 187 -5.94 -1.22 2.66
C THR A 187 -6.99 -0.98 1.60
N ALA A 188 -6.96 0.23 1.02
CA ALA A 188 -7.52 0.45 -0.30
C ALA A 188 -6.57 -0.18 -1.32
N HIS A 189 -6.97 -1.32 -1.87
CA HIS A 189 -6.34 -1.87 -3.06
C HIS A 189 -6.92 -1.15 -4.27
N CYS A 190 -6.10 -0.81 -5.26
CA CYS A 190 -6.55 -0.23 -6.52
C CYS A 190 -5.96 -1.07 -7.65
N ALA A 191 -6.81 -1.71 -8.46
CA ALA A 191 -6.38 -2.81 -9.34
C ALA A 191 -7.08 -2.81 -10.72
N LEU A 192 -6.56 -2.03 -11.66
CA LEU A 192 -6.61 -2.24 -13.11
C LEU A 192 -5.49 -1.41 -13.78
N ALA A 193 -4.96 -1.64 -14.99
CA ALA A 193 -4.59 -2.83 -15.78
C ALA A 193 -4.03 -2.31 -17.15
N ARG A 194 -3.56 -3.07 -18.16
CA ARG A 194 -3.38 -4.51 -18.41
C ARG A 194 -2.09 -4.67 -19.25
N ASN A 195 -1.05 -5.37 -18.80
CA ASN A 195 0.06 -5.78 -19.67
C ASN A 195 0.97 -6.81 -18.96
N CYS A 196 0.50 -8.06 -18.82
CA CYS A 196 1.18 -9.16 -18.14
C CYS A 196 2.71 -9.19 -18.37
N ARG A 197 3.48 -8.66 -17.41
CA ARG A 197 4.89 -9.01 -17.22
C ARG A 197 4.99 -9.96 -16.03
N GLN A 198 6.12 -10.67 -15.92
CA GLN A 198 6.30 -11.71 -14.90
C GLN A 198 6.56 -11.18 -13.48
N ASN A 199 6.47 -9.86 -13.27
CA ASN A 199 6.78 -9.19 -12.01
C ASN A 199 5.60 -8.30 -11.60
N VAL A 200 5.09 -8.43 -10.37
CA VAL A 200 4.04 -7.54 -9.87
C VAL A 200 4.66 -6.22 -9.46
N ARG A 201 4.17 -5.11 -10.05
CA ARG A 201 4.54 -3.75 -9.66
C ARG A 201 3.42 -3.07 -8.89
N ILE A 202 3.77 -2.54 -7.72
CA ILE A 202 2.87 -1.82 -6.83
C ILE A 202 3.51 -0.48 -6.47
N ALA A 203 2.73 0.60 -6.53
CA ALA A 203 3.02 1.82 -5.80
C ALA A 203 2.27 1.79 -4.46
N HIS A 204 2.99 1.92 -3.35
CA HIS A 204 2.44 1.93 -2.00
C HIS A 204 2.60 3.32 -1.40
N GLY A 205 1.47 3.94 -1.08
CA GLY A 205 1.42 5.18 -0.31
C GLY A 205 0.99 4.89 1.12
N ILE A 206 1.88 5.15 2.08
CA ILE A 206 1.60 5.14 3.52
C ILE A 206 1.47 6.60 3.99
N PRO A 207 0.27 7.18 4.19
CA PRO A 207 0.15 8.45 4.88
C PRO A 207 0.34 8.24 6.38
N GLY A 208 1.34 8.91 6.95
CA GLY A 208 1.50 9.09 8.39
C GLY A 208 0.74 10.32 8.88
N ILE A 209 0.51 10.38 10.19
CA ILE A 209 -0.18 11.51 10.83
C ILE A 209 0.81 12.63 11.16
N SER A 210 0.44 13.88 10.86
CA SER A 210 1.03 15.04 11.53
C SER A 210 0.23 15.35 12.79
N VAL A 211 0.91 15.39 13.94
CA VAL A 211 0.32 15.84 15.21
C VAL A 211 0.79 17.26 15.49
N GLU A 212 0.16 18.24 14.82
CA GLU A 212 0.25 19.61 15.29
C GLU A 212 -0.57 19.74 16.58
N ARG A 213 0.07 20.19 17.66
CA ARG A 213 -0.66 20.64 18.85
C ARG A 213 -1.42 21.91 18.46
N ALA A 214 -2.74 21.85 18.47
CA ALA A 214 -3.56 23.06 18.53
C ALA A 214 -3.02 23.96 19.66
N GLY A 215 -2.80 25.23 19.34
CA GLY A 215 -1.96 26.13 20.13
C GLY A 215 -2.37 26.24 21.59
N SER A 216 -1.35 26.35 22.45
CA SER A 216 -1.45 26.77 23.86
C SER A 216 -1.67 28.28 23.97
#